data_AF-A0A7V6W215-F1
#
_entry.id   AF-A0A7V6W215-F1
#
_cell.length_a   1.000
_cell.length_b   1.000
_cell.length_c   1.000
_cell.angle_alpha   90.00
_cell.angle_beta   90.00
_cell.angle_gamma   90.00
#
_symmetry.space_group_name_H-M   'P 1'
#
loop_
_entity.id
_entity.type
_entity.pdbx_description
1 polymer ?
#
loop_
_entity_poly.entity_id
_entity_poly.type
_entity_poly.pdbx_seq_one_letter_code
_entity_poly.pdbx_strand_id
1 'polypeptide(L)'
;MNENNNSLQPVVLGELKKQKSSKPLLVFLIFFIIITVTILIPLIDDSLSDPDTPLGALYQKIFNKEDIDEENNINRVILNEDTFISFEDITISNITLEGNFIRYFVKYDNEENNILDYTPYYIEVFDKEDNFVTNVKLIGIVTDDGLTMNISLPEVEFNSNEDYYGKVIKLTEFEDITMFVDNDGYSSITCTKFQNTLKYQFKDGLLKRVEHKFVNNNIDNIDAYILSLHFQKEKADYLNSLDEGSTIVKETDVGFEIIANLDLTKVDTYTLGDYLVFTYYRLDEDARKVHYEMKAKGYDCK
;
A
#
# COMPACT_ATOMS: atom_id res chain seq x y z
N MET A 1 111.62 25.92 -18.38
CA MET A 1 111.17 25.71 -16.99
C MET A 1 109.68 25.44 -17.04
N ASN A 2 109.29 24.26 -16.57
CA ASN A 2 107.91 23.74 -16.54
C ASN A 2 107.10 24.48 -15.47
N GLU A 3 105.89 24.93 -15.82
CA GLU A 3 104.80 25.06 -14.85
C GLU A 3 103.56 24.34 -15.38
N ASN A 4 103.28 23.21 -14.73
CA ASN A 4 102.05 22.43 -14.82
C ASN A 4 100.94 23.19 -14.10
N ASN A 5 100.00 23.78 -14.84
CA ASN A 5 98.74 24.26 -14.27
C ASN A 5 97.64 23.24 -14.52
N ASN A 6 97.49 22.33 -13.55
CA ASN A 6 96.34 21.44 -13.45
C ASN A 6 95.07 22.28 -13.24
N SER A 7 94.26 22.43 -14.29
CA SER A 7 92.93 23.01 -14.17
C SER A 7 91.99 21.99 -13.52
N LEU A 8 91.72 22.17 -12.22
CA LEU A 8 90.65 21.47 -11.50
C LEU A 8 89.30 21.96 -12.02
N GLN A 9 88.76 21.28 -13.05
CA GLN A 9 87.37 21.47 -13.44
C GLN A 9 86.47 20.59 -12.54
N PRO A 10 85.40 21.15 -11.96
CA PRO A 10 84.48 20.37 -11.13
C PRO A 10 83.74 19.33 -11.99
N VAL A 11 83.75 18.08 -11.54
CA VAL A 11 82.96 16.99 -12.13
C VAL A 11 81.61 16.93 -11.42
N VAL A 12 80.52 17.03 -12.18
CA VAL A 12 79.15 16.89 -11.66
C VAL A 12 78.92 15.43 -11.25
N LEU A 13 78.79 15.16 -9.95
CA LEU A 13 78.66 13.81 -9.38
C LEU A 13 77.22 13.24 -9.41
N GLY A 14 76.26 14.00 -9.94
CA GLY A 14 74.89 13.52 -10.17
C GLY A 14 73.88 14.66 -10.29
N GLU A 15 72.97 14.56 -11.26
CA GLU A 15 71.82 15.46 -11.39
C GLU A 15 70.60 14.84 -10.70
N LEU A 16 69.98 15.58 -9.79
CA LEU A 16 68.71 15.19 -9.19
C LEU A 16 67.60 15.31 -10.25
N LYS A 17 66.97 14.19 -10.62
CA LYS A 17 65.75 14.20 -11.44
C LYS A 17 64.68 15.02 -10.74
N LYS A 18 64.28 16.14 -11.34
CA LYS A 18 63.17 16.98 -10.87
C LYS A 18 61.91 16.12 -10.74
N GLN A 19 61.46 15.86 -9.51
CA GLN A 19 60.19 15.20 -9.27
C GLN A 19 59.08 16.06 -9.88
N LYS A 20 58.14 15.41 -10.60
CA LYS A 20 57.08 16.09 -11.35
C LYS A 20 56.39 17.12 -10.46
N SER A 21 56.52 18.39 -10.84
CA SER A 21 55.66 19.48 -10.39
C SER A 21 54.23 18.98 -10.36
N SER A 22 53.53 19.20 -9.25
CA SER A 22 52.07 19.06 -9.18
C SER A 22 51.49 19.73 -10.42
N LYS A 23 50.55 19.07 -11.12
CA LYS A 23 49.99 19.57 -12.37
C LYS A 23 48.97 20.67 -12.04
N PRO A 24 49.32 21.97 -12.10
CA PRO A 24 48.38 23.03 -11.70
C PRO A 24 47.13 23.01 -12.60
N LEU A 25 47.29 22.64 -13.87
CA LEU A 25 46.21 22.48 -14.83
C LEU A 25 45.12 21.49 -14.36
N LEU A 26 45.52 20.41 -13.67
CA LEU A 26 44.58 19.40 -13.18
C LEU A 26 43.75 19.93 -12.01
N VAL A 27 44.38 20.73 -11.14
CA VAL A 27 43.68 21.41 -10.04
C VAL A 27 42.66 22.41 -10.60
N PHE A 28 43.06 23.22 -11.59
CA PHE A 28 42.13 24.13 -12.26
C PHE A 28 40.98 23.40 -12.96
N LEU A 29 41.24 22.25 -13.58
CA LEU A 29 40.21 21.46 -14.26
C LEU A 29 39.19 20.87 -13.26
N ILE A 30 39.66 20.35 -12.13
CA ILE A 30 38.77 19.87 -11.06
C ILE A 30 37.96 21.04 -10.48
N PHE A 31 38.59 22.18 -10.25
CA PHE A 31 37.91 23.37 -9.74
C PHE A 31 36.84 23.88 -10.72
N PHE A 32 37.13 23.83 -12.03
CA PHE A 32 36.17 24.20 -13.06
C PHE A 32 34.97 23.25 -13.08
N ILE A 33 35.19 21.93 -12.96
CA ILE A 33 34.13 20.93 -12.86
C ILE A 33 33.26 21.16 -11.62
N ILE A 34 33.86 21.44 -10.47
CA ILE A 34 33.10 21.70 -9.23
C ILE A 34 32.26 22.96 -9.38
N ILE A 35 32.79 24.03 -9.97
CA ILE A 35 32.06 25.28 -10.23
C ILE A 35 30.92 25.04 -11.22
N THR A 36 31.15 24.33 -12.33
CA THR A 36 30.04 24.02 -13.27
C THR A 36 28.97 23.19 -12.59
N VAL A 37 29.33 22.15 -11.82
CA VAL A 37 28.33 21.32 -11.13
C VAL A 37 27.56 22.13 -10.07
N THR A 38 28.23 22.96 -9.27
CA THR A 38 27.55 23.77 -8.23
C THR A 38 26.69 24.90 -8.79
N ILE A 39 27.00 25.44 -9.98
CA ILE A 39 26.18 26.48 -10.64
C ILE A 39 25.08 25.86 -11.52
N LEU A 40 25.34 24.74 -12.20
CA LEU A 40 24.34 24.11 -13.07
C LEU A 40 23.28 23.31 -12.29
N ILE A 41 23.60 22.70 -11.14
CA ILE A 41 22.59 21.97 -10.35
C ILE A 41 21.38 22.84 -9.99
N PRO A 42 21.54 24.07 -9.44
CA PRO A 42 20.38 24.92 -9.15
C PRO A 42 19.64 25.40 -10.40
N LEU A 43 20.29 25.50 -11.57
CA LEU A 43 19.63 25.81 -12.84
C LEU A 43 18.83 24.62 -13.41
N ILE A 44 19.25 23.40 -13.09
CA ILE A 44 18.53 22.18 -13.46
C ILE A 44 17.27 22.04 -12.61
N ASP A 45 17.26 22.50 -11.35
CA ASP A 45 16.07 22.48 -10.50
C ASP A 45 14.92 23.34 -11.07
N ASP A 46 15.24 24.57 -11.51
CA ASP A 46 14.28 25.45 -12.20
C ASP A 46 13.84 24.87 -13.56
N SER A 47 14.74 24.19 -14.29
CA SER A 47 14.42 23.60 -15.60
C SER A 47 13.67 22.26 -15.49
N LEU A 48 13.81 21.52 -14.39
CA LEU A 48 13.08 20.27 -14.12
C LEU A 48 11.67 20.55 -13.61
N SER A 49 11.47 21.69 -12.94
CA SER A 49 10.18 22.14 -12.43
C SER A 49 9.34 22.92 -13.45
N ASP A 50 9.94 23.41 -14.54
CA ASP A 50 9.24 24.13 -15.62
C ASP A 50 8.83 23.22 -16.80
N PRO A 51 7.52 22.96 -17.03
CA PRO A 51 7.00 22.12 -18.10
C PRO A 51 7.29 22.65 -19.51
N ASP A 52 7.53 23.94 -19.68
CA ASP A 52 7.75 24.56 -21.00
C ASP A 52 9.16 24.32 -21.55
N THR A 53 10.05 23.72 -20.74
CA THR A 53 11.40 23.35 -21.18
C THR A 53 11.46 21.90 -21.68
N PRO A 54 12.32 21.58 -22.67
CA PRO A 54 12.46 20.21 -23.17
C PRO A 54 12.90 19.19 -22.10
N LEU A 55 13.61 19.65 -21.07
CA LEU A 55 14.09 18.81 -19.97
C LEU A 55 13.00 18.61 -18.91
N GLY A 56 12.24 19.66 -18.57
CA GLY A 56 11.07 19.58 -17.70
C GLY A 56 9.94 18.75 -18.28
N ALA A 57 9.65 18.88 -19.58
CA ALA A 57 8.69 18.03 -20.28
C ALA A 57 9.10 16.55 -20.29
N LEU A 58 10.40 16.25 -20.42
CA LEU A 58 10.91 14.89 -20.33
C LEU A 58 10.85 14.37 -18.89
N TYR A 59 11.18 15.20 -17.91
CA TYR A 59 11.11 14.85 -16.48
C TYR A 59 9.66 14.58 -16.04
N GLN A 60 8.71 15.45 -16.39
CA GLN A 60 7.28 15.22 -16.15
C GLN A 60 6.77 13.97 -16.87
N LYS A 61 7.20 13.71 -18.11
CA LYS A 61 6.81 12.49 -18.83
C LYS A 61 7.36 11.19 -18.21
N ILE A 62 8.45 11.27 -17.44
CA ILE A 62 9.07 10.13 -16.77
C ILE A 62 8.58 9.99 -15.32
N PHE A 63 8.27 11.10 -14.64
CA PHE A 63 8.00 11.15 -13.20
C PHE A 63 6.62 11.74 -12.82
N ASN A 64 5.73 11.98 -13.78
CA ASN A 64 4.33 12.43 -13.64
C ASN A 64 4.03 13.25 -12.38
N LYS A 65 4.39 14.53 -12.42
CA LYS A 65 3.75 15.57 -11.60
C LYS A 65 2.93 16.44 -12.54
N GLU A 66 1.75 15.99 -12.92
CA GLU A 66 0.72 16.88 -13.46
C GLU A 66 0.04 17.54 -12.25
N ASP A 67 0.15 18.87 -12.15
CA ASP A 67 -0.68 19.65 -11.23
C ASP A 67 -2.14 19.43 -11.60
N ILE A 68 -2.90 19.02 -10.58
CA ILE A 68 -4.27 18.55 -10.65
C ILE A 68 -5.19 19.75 -10.88
N ASP A 69 -5.80 19.85 -12.06
CA ASP A 69 -7.01 20.65 -12.23
C ASP A 69 -8.18 19.91 -11.56
N GLU A 70 -8.79 20.57 -10.58
CA GLU A 70 -10.00 20.17 -9.85
C GLU A 70 -11.23 20.11 -10.78
N GLU A 71 -11.31 19.15 -11.70
CA GLU A 71 -12.58 18.71 -12.29
C GLU A 71 -12.42 17.42 -13.14
N ASN A 72 -12.64 16.28 -12.51
CA ASN A 72 -13.20 15.06 -13.13
C ASN A 72 -12.56 14.46 -14.41
N ASN A 73 -11.26 14.59 -14.64
CA ASN A 73 -10.61 13.78 -15.69
C ASN A 73 -9.27 13.19 -15.24
N ILE A 74 -9.37 12.13 -14.43
CA ILE A 74 -8.21 11.35 -13.99
C ILE A 74 -7.74 10.52 -15.19
N ASN A 75 -6.59 10.87 -15.75
CA ASN A 75 -5.88 10.02 -16.72
C ASN A 75 -5.65 8.65 -16.07
N ARG A 76 -6.48 7.66 -16.45
CA ARG A 76 -6.34 6.27 -16.02
C ARG A 76 -5.04 5.73 -16.62
N VAL A 77 -4.27 5.00 -15.84
CA VAL A 77 -3.03 4.36 -16.31
C VAL A 77 -3.28 2.89 -16.57
N ILE A 78 -2.53 2.29 -17.49
CA ILE A 78 -2.52 0.82 -17.63
C ILE A 78 -2.08 0.23 -16.29
N LEU A 79 -2.71 -0.84 -15.82
CA LEU A 79 -2.38 -1.53 -14.58
C LEU A 79 -1.49 -2.74 -14.90
N ASN A 80 -0.18 -2.60 -14.65
CA ASN A 80 0.79 -3.68 -14.81
C ASN A 80 1.96 -3.55 -13.81
N GLU A 81 2.93 -4.47 -13.87
CA GLU A 81 4.08 -4.51 -12.95
C GLU A 81 4.94 -3.25 -12.99
N ASP A 82 5.04 -2.60 -14.15
CA ASP A 82 5.85 -1.41 -14.38
C ASP A 82 5.12 -0.11 -14.03
N THR A 83 3.86 -0.20 -13.60
CA THR A 83 3.03 0.96 -13.31
C THR A 83 3.28 1.48 -11.90
N PHE A 84 3.38 2.79 -11.78
CA PHE A 84 3.47 3.51 -10.51
C PHE A 84 2.34 4.53 -10.44
N ILE A 85 1.53 4.47 -9.38
CA ILE A 85 0.44 5.41 -9.12
C ILE A 85 0.72 6.08 -7.78
N SER A 86 1.02 7.37 -7.81
CA SER A 86 1.07 8.21 -6.60
C SER A 86 -0.28 8.89 -6.38
N PHE A 87 -0.79 8.82 -5.16
CA PHE A 87 -2.07 9.39 -4.77
C PHE A 87 -2.04 9.83 -3.30
N GLU A 88 -2.25 11.12 -3.05
CA GLU A 88 -2.06 11.72 -1.71
C GLU A 88 -0.70 11.29 -1.12
N ASP A 89 -0.69 10.64 0.06
CA ASP A 89 0.53 10.20 0.75
C ASP A 89 0.92 8.74 0.46
N ILE A 90 0.33 8.11 -0.55
CA ILE A 90 0.62 6.71 -0.91
C ILE A 90 1.11 6.56 -2.34
N THR A 91 1.98 5.57 -2.52
CA THR A 91 2.44 5.08 -3.81
C THR A 91 2.07 3.62 -3.98
N ILE A 92 1.41 3.28 -5.09
CA ILE A 92 1.05 1.92 -5.49
C ILE A 92 1.89 1.50 -6.70
N SER A 93 2.41 0.27 -6.68
CA SER A 93 3.19 -0.30 -7.77
C SER A 93 3.07 -1.83 -7.85
N ASN A 94 3.77 -2.45 -8.80
CA ASN A 94 3.82 -3.91 -8.98
C ASN A 94 2.40 -4.51 -9.08
N ILE A 95 1.55 -3.91 -9.91
CA ILE A 95 0.14 -4.30 -10.01
C ILE A 95 0.02 -5.48 -10.97
N THR A 96 -0.54 -6.60 -10.51
CA THR A 96 -0.82 -7.76 -11.36
C THR A 96 -2.28 -8.17 -11.24
N LEU A 97 -2.90 -8.44 -12.38
CA LEU A 97 -4.30 -8.84 -12.51
C LEU A 97 -4.33 -10.23 -13.16
N GLU A 98 -4.78 -11.25 -12.44
CA GLU A 98 -4.82 -12.63 -12.94
C GLU A 98 -5.99 -13.41 -12.34
N GLY A 99 -6.85 -13.97 -13.21
CA GLY A 99 -8.02 -14.70 -12.76
C GLY A 99 -8.89 -13.80 -11.88
N ASN A 100 -9.21 -14.22 -10.68
CA ASN A 100 -9.98 -13.40 -9.75
C ASN A 100 -9.12 -12.61 -8.75
N PHE A 101 -7.83 -12.40 -9.03
CA PHE A 101 -6.90 -11.73 -8.13
C PHE A 101 -6.39 -10.41 -8.68
N ILE A 102 -6.28 -9.43 -7.79
CA ILE A 102 -5.47 -8.23 -7.95
C ILE A 102 -4.39 -8.23 -6.87
N ARG A 103 -3.14 -8.16 -7.30
CA ARG A 103 -1.99 -7.98 -6.44
C ARG A 103 -1.42 -6.59 -6.65
N TYR A 104 -0.97 -5.95 -5.59
CA TYR A 104 -0.29 -4.66 -5.66
C TYR A 104 0.64 -4.50 -4.46
N PHE A 105 1.65 -3.66 -4.63
CA PHE A 105 2.47 -3.14 -3.54
C PHE A 105 2.01 -1.72 -3.22
N VAL A 106 1.88 -1.39 -1.94
CA VAL A 106 1.55 -0.05 -1.47
C VAL A 106 2.58 0.40 -0.43
N LYS A 107 2.98 1.65 -0.52
CA LYS A 107 3.89 2.30 0.43
C LYS A 107 3.35 3.69 0.77
N TYR A 108 3.54 4.12 2.01
CA TYR A 108 3.37 5.51 2.39
C TYR A 108 4.64 6.30 2.11
N ASP A 109 4.47 7.51 1.58
CA ASP A 109 5.58 8.41 1.31
C ASP A 109 6.13 9.04 2.61
N ASN A 110 5.33 9.02 3.69
CA ASN A 110 5.69 9.46 5.04
C ASN A 110 5.92 8.28 6.01
N GLU A 111 6.85 8.43 6.97
CA GLU A 111 7.32 7.36 7.89
C GLU A 111 6.36 6.98 9.04
N GLU A 112 5.08 7.39 9.00
CA GLU A 112 4.13 6.96 10.03
C GLU A 112 3.46 5.64 9.62
N ASN A 113 3.44 4.67 10.52
CA ASN A 113 2.66 3.44 10.36
C ASN A 113 1.18 3.81 10.14
N ASN A 114 0.71 3.60 8.93
CA ASN A 114 -0.64 4.01 8.52
C ASN A 114 -1.50 2.79 8.22
N ILE A 115 -2.74 2.82 8.71
CA ILE A 115 -3.71 1.74 8.58
C ILE A 115 -4.67 2.10 7.44
N LEU A 116 -4.51 1.45 6.28
CA LEU A 116 -5.30 1.71 5.07
C LEU A 116 -6.79 1.38 5.26
N ASP A 117 -7.14 0.47 6.16
CA ASP A 117 -8.54 0.15 6.46
C ASP A 117 -9.36 1.36 6.94
N TYR A 118 -8.71 2.38 7.50
CA TYR A 118 -9.38 3.61 7.94
C TYR A 118 -9.46 4.69 6.86
N THR A 119 -8.74 4.53 5.76
CA THR A 119 -8.78 5.48 4.64
C THR A 119 -9.86 5.05 3.66
N PRO A 120 -10.57 5.97 3.00
CA PRO A 120 -11.52 5.62 1.96
C PRO A 120 -10.84 5.50 0.57
N TYR A 121 -9.68 4.85 0.50
CA TYR A 121 -8.94 4.70 -0.76
C TYR A 121 -9.26 3.40 -1.49
N TYR A 122 -9.41 3.51 -2.80
CA TYR A 122 -9.76 2.39 -3.68
C TYR A 122 -8.99 2.48 -4.99
N ILE A 123 -8.66 1.33 -5.55
CA ILE A 123 -8.24 1.20 -6.95
C ILE A 123 -9.51 0.95 -7.77
N GLU A 124 -9.87 1.85 -8.67
CA GLU A 124 -10.87 1.59 -9.71
C GLU A 124 -10.20 0.93 -10.91
N VAL A 125 -10.82 -0.10 -11.44
CA VAL A 125 -10.34 -0.87 -12.58
C VAL A 125 -11.37 -0.80 -13.70
N PHE A 126 -10.87 -0.57 -14.90
CA PHE A 126 -11.62 -0.41 -16.14
C PHE A 126 -11.01 -1.30 -17.22
N ASP A 127 -11.83 -1.73 -18.17
CA ASP A 127 -11.35 -2.41 -19.36
C ASP A 127 -10.81 -1.41 -20.41
N LYS A 128 -10.27 -1.94 -21.51
CA LYS A 128 -9.78 -1.14 -22.65
C LYS A 128 -10.85 -0.29 -23.36
N GLU A 129 -12.14 -0.60 -23.14
CA GLU A 129 -13.29 0.10 -23.71
C GLU A 129 -13.82 1.17 -22.75
N ASP A 130 -13.10 1.42 -21.65
CA ASP A 130 -13.42 2.39 -20.61
C ASP A 130 -14.60 1.98 -19.70
N ASN A 131 -15.08 0.74 -19.80
CA ASN A 131 -16.15 0.24 -18.95
C ASN A 131 -15.60 -0.07 -17.55
N PHE A 132 -16.36 0.30 -16.53
CA PHE A 132 -16.05 -0.05 -15.15
C PHE A 132 -16.09 -1.56 -14.96
N VAL A 133 -14.99 -2.13 -14.46
CA VAL A 133 -14.88 -3.56 -14.16
C VAL A 133 -15.13 -3.79 -12.68
N THR A 134 -14.37 -3.12 -11.81
CA THR A 134 -14.46 -3.31 -10.36
C THR A 134 -13.75 -2.20 -9.60
N ASN A 135 -13.93 -2.18 -8.28
CA ASN A 135 -13.16 -1.38 -7.35
C ASN A 135 -12.57 -2.27 -6.26
N VAL A 136 -11.43 -1.84 -5.72
CA VAL A 136 -10.66 -2.63 -4.76
C VAL A 136 -10.28 -1.72 -3.61
N LYS A 137 -10.76 -2.05 -2.41
CA LYS A 137 -10.41 -1.30 -1.20
C LYS A 137 -8.94 -1.53 -0.87
N LEU A 138 -8.21 -0.44 -0.61
CA LEU A 138 -6.87 -0.54 -0.02
C LEU A 138 -7.00 -0.90 1.46
N ILE A 139 -6.30 -1.93 1.88
CA ILE A 139 -6.37 -2.46 3.25
C ILE A 139 -4.98 -2.86 3.76
N GLY A 140 -4.86 -2.98 5.08
CA GLY A 140 -3.67 -3.42 5.78
C GLY A 140 -2.90 -2.32 6.47
N ILE A 141 -1.91 -2.77 7.25
CA ILE A 141 -0.99 -1.89 7.97
C ILE A 141 0.28 -1.78 7.13
N VAL A 142 0.57 -0.57 6.66
CA VAL A 142 1.75 -0.30 5.83
C VAL A 142 2.90 0.09 6.74
N THR A 143 4.02 -0.62 6.63
CA THR A 143 5.28 -0.33 7.33
C THR A 143 6.23 0.43 6.40
N ASP A 144 7.41 0.80 6.89
CA ASP A 144 8.47 1.50 6.12
C ASP A 144 8.90 0.73 4.85
N ASP A 145 8.84 -0.60 4.91
CA ASP A 145 9.16 -1.51 3.80
C ASP A 145 8.00 -1.61 2.78
N GLY A 146 6.85 -1.01 3.08
CA GLY A 146 5.61 -1.13 2.34
C GLY A 146 4.88 -2.46 2.58
N LEU A 147 3.77 -2.65 1.86
CA LEU A 147 2.88 -3.79 2.01
C LEU A 147 2.52 -4.37 0.65
N THR A 148 2.72 -5.67 0.46
CA THR A 148 2.17 -6.39 -0.70
C THR A 148 0.81 -6.96 -0.35
N MET A 149 -0.21 -6.57 -1.10
CA MET A 149 -1.56 -7.09 -0.98
C MET A 149 -1.90 -8.01 -2.12
N ASN A 150 -2.68 -9.05 -1.82
CA ASN A 150 -3.27 -9.95 -2.80
C ASN A 150 -4.75 -10.14 -2.48
N ILE A 151 -5.63 -9.50 -3.25
CA ILE A 151 -7.06 -9.47 -3.01
C ILE A 151 -7.75 -10.33 -4.07
N SER A 152 -8.54 -11.31 -3.60
CA SER A 152 -9.44 -12.10 -4.44
C SER A 152 -10.82 -11.46 -4.50
N LEU A 153 -11.36 -11.28 -5.70
CA LEU A 153 -12.68 -10.71 -5.99
C LEU A 153 -13.56 -11.78 -6.66
N PRO A 154 -14.51 -12.42 -5.96
CA PRO A 154 -15.22 -13.59 -6.47
C PRO A 154 -16.11 -13.32 -7.70
N GLU A 155 -16.53 -12.07 -7.91
CA GLU A 155 -17.43 -11.68 -9.01
C GLU A 155 -16.67 -11.18 -10.26
N VAL A 156 -15.32 -11.21 -10.25
CA VAL A 156 -14.48 -10.67 -11.32
C VAL A 156 -13.52 -11.74 -11.85
N GLU A 157 -13.31 -11.74 -13.17
CA GLU A 157 -12.30 -12.56 -13.83
C GLU A 157 -11.48 -11.69 -14.80
N PHE A 158 -10.23 -11.43 -14.42
CA PHE A 158 -9.23 -10.72 -15.20
C PHE A 158 -8.54 -11.66 -16.19
N ASN A 159 -8.50 -11.25 -17.45
CA ASN A 159 -7.73 -11.91 -18.49
C ASN A 159 -6.31 -11.35 -18.52
N SER A 160 -5.30 -12.16 -18.18
CA SER A 160 -3.90 -11.73 -18.15
C SER A 160 -3.32 -11.31 -19.51
N ASN A 161 -4.04 -11.56 -20.61
CA ASN A 161 -3.67 -11.11 -21.96
C ASN A 161 -4.32 -9.78 -22.37
N GLU A 162 -5.11 -9.16 -21.48
CA GLU A 162 -5.79 -7.89 -21.74
C GLU A 162 -5.21 -6.77 -20.87
N ASP A 163 -5.14 -5.57 -21.46
CA ASP A 163 -4.78 -4.37 -20.73
C ASP A 163 -5.99 -3.87 -19.95
N TYR A 164 -5.80 -3.70 -18.64
CA TYR A 164 -6.75 -3.02 -17.77
C TYR A 164 -6.20 -1.65 -17.42
N TYR A 165 -7.10 -0.69 -17.22
CA TYR A 165 -6.77 0.68 -16.86
C TYR A 165 -7.29 0.99 -15.46
N GLY A 166 -6.62 1.84 -14.72
CA GLY A 166 -7.08 2.18 -13.39
C GLY A 166 -6.47 3.44 -12.83
N LYS A 167 -6.99 3.77 -11.65
CA LYS A 167 -6.63 4.95 -10.87
C LYS A 167 -6.95 4.70 -9.41
N VAL A 168 -6.27 5.42 -8.54
CA VAL A 168 -6.61 5.46 -7.12
C VAL A 168 -7.56 6.63 -6.89
N ILE A 169 -8.62 6.39 -6.11
CA ILE A 169 -9.60 7.41 -5.75
C ILE A 169 -9.91 7.37 -4.26
N LYS A 170 -10.49 8.48 -3.79
CA LYS A 170 -11.09 8.61 -2.47
C LYS A 170 -12.61 8.60 -2.59
N LEU A 171 -13.27 7.54 -2.14
CA LEU A 171 -14.74 7.48 -2.19
C LEU A 171 -15.37 8.11 -0.95
N THR A 172 -16.34 8.99 -1.17
CA THR A 172 -17.06 9.68 -0.11
C THR A 172 -18.56 9.39 -0.12
N GLU A 173 -19.07 8.85 -1.23
CA GLU A 173 -20.48 8.51 -1.42
C GLU A 173 -20.62 7.03 -1.80
N PHE A 174 -21.70 6.40 -1.34
CA PHE A 174 -21.97 4.98 -1.54
C PHE A 174 -23.38 4.81 -2.09
N GLU A 175 -23.54 3.87 -3.01
CA GLU A 175 -24.84 3.54 -3.60
C GLU A 175 -25.84 3.07 -2.53
N ASP A 176 -27.11 3.37 -2.76
CA ASP A 176 -28.18 2.93 -1.87
C ASP A 176 -28.36 1.41 -1.97
N ILE A 177 -28.59 0.79 -0.82
CA ILE A 177 -28.84 -0.65 -0.71
C ILE A 177 -30.24 -0.92 -0.20
N THR A 178 -30.85 -2.01 -0.66
CA THR A 178 -32.11 -2.49 -0.11
C THR A 178 -31.82 -3.42 1.06
N MET A 179 -32.37 -3.10 2.23
CA MET A 179 -32.24 -3.94 3.42
C MET A 179 -33.61 -4.32 3.97
N PHE A 180 -33.74 -5.57 4.40
CA PHE A 180 -34.92 -6.05 5.10
C PHE A 180 -34.75 -5.82 6.60
N VAL A 181 -35.73 -5.18 7.21
CA VAL A 181 -35.77 -4.93 8.65
C VAL A 181 -36.60 -6.02 9.31
N ASP A 182 -36.04 -6.66 10.33
CA ASP A 182 -36.71 -7.67 11.14
C ASP A 182 -37.72 -7.05 12.12
N ASN A 183 -38.43 -7.91 12.87
CA ASN A 183 -39.45 -7.48 13.81
C ASN A 183 -38.90 -6.66 14.98
N ASP A 184 -37.60 -6.75 15.27
CA ASP A 184 -36.92 -6.04 16.35
C ASP A 184 -36.34 -4.70 15.87
N GLY A 185 -36.56 -4.33 14.60
CA GLY A 185 -36.10 -3.10 13.99
C GLY A 185 -34.66 -3.15 13.52
N TYR A 186 -34.07 -4.33 13.37
CA TYR A 186 -32.72 -4.51 12.87
C TYR A 186 -32.72 -4.98 11.41
N SER A 187 -31.80 -4.46 10.62
CA SER A 187 -31.40 -5.10 9.36
C SER A 187 -30.04 -5.77 9.51
N SER A 188 -29.68 -6.66 8.59
CA SER A 188 -28.35 -7.27 8.60
C SER A 188 -27.78 -7.47 7.22
N ILE A 189 -26.46 -7.37 7.13
CA ILE A 189 -25.66 -7.77 5.97
C ILE A 189 -24.77 -8.91 6.40
N THR A 190 -24.79 -10.02 5.66
CA THR A 190 -23.92 -11.18 5.90
C THR A 190 -22.87 -11.28 4.80
N CYS A 191 -21.60 -11.17 5.17
CA CYS A 191 -20.47 -11.21 4.28
C CYS A 191 -19.62 -12.46 4.54
N THR A 192 -19.27 -13.21 3.49
CA THR A 192 -18.46 -14.43 3.59
C THR A 192 -17.20 -14.36 2.72
N LYS A 193 -16.07 -14.80 3.28
CA LYS A 193 -14.80 -14.95 2.55
C LYS A 193 -13.96 -16.03 3.19
N PHE A 194 -13.60 -17.05 2.41
CA PHE A 194 -12.86 -18.23 2.89
C PHE A 194 -13.53 -18.85 4.13
N GLN A 195 -12.80 -18.92 5.24
CA GLN A 195 -13.25 -19.48 6.53
C GLN A 195 -14.03 -18.48 7.39
N ASN A 196 -14.20 -17.24 6.94
CA ASN A 196 -14.83 -16.17 7.70
C ASN A 196 -16.27 -15.91 7.22
N THR A 197 -17.17 -15.75 8.18
CA THR A 197 -18.53 -15.21 8.01
C THR A 197 -18.72 -14.06 8.98
N LEU A 198 -19.15 -12.91 8.48
CA LEU A 198 -19.42 -11.71 9.26
C LEU A 198 -20.86 -11.30 9.05
N LYS A 199 -21.62 -11.16 10.13
CA LYS A 199 -22.98 -10.64 10.09
C LYS A 199 -23.01 -9.32 10.84
N TYR A 200 -23.17 -8.25 10.08
CA TYR A 200 -23.33 -6.89 10.58
C TYR A 200 -24.80 -6.63 10.84
N GLN A 201 -25.15 -6.10 12.01
CA GLN A 201 -26.52 -5.76 12.37
C GLN A 201 -26.66 -4.26 12.56
N PHE A 202 -27.64 -3.69 11.87
CA PHE A 202 -27.87 -2.26 11.79
C PHE A 202 -29.22 -1.91 12.39
N LYS A 203 -29.29 -0.74 13.03
CA LYS A 203 -30.54 -0.14 13.47
C LYS A 203 -30.63 1.24 12.87
N ASP A 204 -31.75 1.53 12.20
CA ASP A 204 -31.94 2.78 11.45
C ASP A 204 -30.81 3.03 10.41
N GLY A 205 -30.28 1.95 9.81
CA GLY A 205 -29.19 2.02 8.82
C GLY A 205 -27.78 2.17 9.40
N LEU A 206 -27.64 2.21 10.74
CA LEU A 206 -26.37 2.44 11.43
C LEU A 206 -25.91 1.19 12.18
N LEU A 207 -24.62 0.86 12.07
CA LEU A 207 -24.05 -0.37 12.63
C LEU A 207 -24.10 -0.39 14.15
N LYS A 208 -24.58 -1.49 14.75
CA LYS A 208 -24.65 -1.66 16.20
C LYS A 208 -23.91 -2.90 16.69
N ARG A 209 -23.96 -3.99 15.93
CA ARG A 209 -23.39 -5.28 16.33
C ARG A 209 -22.75 -5.98 15.15
N VAL A 210 -21.80 -6.84 15.48
CA VAL A 210 -21.12 -7.70 14.52
C VAL A 210 -20.96 -9.08 15.12
N GLU A 211 -21.48 -10.07 14.41
CA GLU A 211 -21.21 -11.48 14.67
C GLU A 211 -20.13 -11.94 13.68
N HIS A 212 -18.99 -12.38 14.19
CA HIS A 212 -17.91 -12.97 13.41
C HIS A 212 -17.81 -14.45 13.73
N LYS A 213 -17.95 -15.27 12.68
CA LYS A 213 -17.71 -16.70 12.72
C LYS A 213 -16.48 -17.06 11.89
N PHE A 214 -15.55 -17.77 12.49
CA PHE A 214 -14.40 -18.39 11.82
C PHE A 214 -14.47 -19.90 11.99
N VAL A 215 -14.26 -20.67 10.92
CA VAL A 215 -14.28 -22.14 10.95
C VAL A 215 -13.02 -22.69 10.31
N ASN A 216 -12.24 -23.47 11.07
CA ASN A 216 -11.10 -24.20 10.54
C ASN A 216 -11.32 -25.71 10.71
N ASN A 217 -11.56 -26.38 9.59
CA ASN A 217 -11.74 -27.84 9.52
C ASN A 217 -10.49 -28.58 9.00
N ASN A 218 -9.37 -27.87 8.79
CA ASN A 218 -8.15 -28.47 8.27
C ASN A 218 -7.29 -28.99 9.43
N ILE A 219 -7.35 -30.30 9.66
CA ILE A 219 -6.55 -31.01 10.66
C ILE A 219 -5.38 -31.80 10.04
N ASP A 220 -5.16 -31.67 8.72
CA ASP A 220 -4.14 -32.43 8.00
C ASP A 220 -2.72 -31.96 8.35
N ASN A 221 -2.56 -30.67 8.65
CA ASN A 221 -1.32 -30.09 9.14
C ASN A 221 -1.47 -29.67 10.61
N ILE A 222 -1.00 -30.52 11.51
CA ILE A 222 -1.16 -30.33 12.95
C ILE A 222 -0.48 -29.07 13.49
N ASP A 223 0.69 -28.70 12.94
CA ASP A 223 1.42 -27.50 13.39
C ASP A 223 0.66 -26.23 13.00
N ALA A 224 0.18 -26.16 11.75
CA ALA A 224 -0.65 -25.05 11.29
C ALA A 224 -1.98 -24.98 12.06
N TYR A 225 -2.59 -26.13 12.35
CA TYR A 225 -3.80 -26.23 13.17
C TYR A 225 -3.59 -25.64 14.57
N ILE A 226 -2.53 -26.09 15.29
CA ILE A 226 -2.23 -25.64 16.65
C ILE A 226 -1.94 -24.14 16.67
N LEU A 227 -1.16 -23.63 15.72
CA LEU A 227 -0.87 -22.20 15.60
C LEU A 227 -2.13 -21.38 15.36
N SER A 228 -3.00 -21.83 14.45
CA SER A 228 -4.28 -21.19 14.18
C SER A 228 -5.18 -21.19 15.41
N LEU A 229 -5.32 -22.32 16.10
CA LEU A 229 -6.12 -22.44 17.30
C LEU A 229 -5.59 -21.54 18.43
N HIS A 230 -4.28 -21.46 18.63
CA HIS A 230 -3.67 -20.61 19.64
C HIS A 230 -3.99 -19.13 19.39
N PHE A 231 -3.72 -18.65 18.17
CA PHE A 231 -4.02 -17.27 17.78
C PHE A 231 -5.50 -16.93 17.99
N GLN A 232 -6.38 -17.86 17.61
CA GLN A 232 -7.82 -17.70 17.71
C GLN A 232 -8.29 -17.68 19.19
N LYS A 233 -7.68 -18.49 20.07
CA LYS A 233 -7.92 -18.42 21.53
C LYS A 233 -7.46 -17.09 22.14
N GLU A 234 -6.26 -16.62 21.81
CA GLU A 234 -5.78 -15.32 22.28
C GLU A 234 -6.70 -14.17 21.85
N LYS A 235 -7.16 -14.19 20.59
CA LYS A 235 -8.15 -13.24 20.10
C LYS A 235 -9.46 -13.31 20.88
N ALA A 236 -9.95 -14.52 21.18
CA ALA A 236 -11.18 -14.69 21.94
C ALA A 236 -11.07 -14.14 23.36
N ASP A 237 -9.96 -14.42 24.05
CA ASP A 237 -9.69 -13.91 25.41
C ASP A 237 -9.62 -12.39 25.42
N TYR A 238 -8.94 -11.80 24.42
CA TYR A 238 -8.88 -10.35 24.27
C TYR A 238 -10.26 -9.73 24.05
N LEU A 239 -11.06 -10.27 23.12
CA LEU A 239 -12.42 -9.77 22.87
C LEU A 239 -13.33 -9.92 24.11
N ASN A 240 -13.24 -11.04 24.81
CA ASN A 240 -13.97 -11.26 26.07
C ASN A 240 -13.53 -10.31 27.20
N SER A 241 -12.30 -9.78 27.16
CA SER A 241 -11.87 -8.76 28.11
C SER A 241 -12.53 -7.39 27.87
N LEU A 242 -13.07 -7.16 26.66
CA LEU A 242 -13.76 -5.94 26.27
C LEU A 242 -15.28 -6.05 26.42
N ASP A 243 -15.86 -7.20 26.04
CA ASP A 243 -17.27 -7.54 26.25
C ASP A 243 -17.37 -8.97 26.78
N GLU A 244 -17.58 -9.11 28.09
CA GLU A 244 -17.53 -10.41 28.76
C GLU A 244 -18.53 -11.42 28.14
N GLY A 245 -18.01 -12.55 27.69
CA GLY A 245 -18.80 -13.63 27.10
C GLY A 245 -19.22 -13.38 25.65
N SER A 246 -18.69 -12.34 24.99
CA SER A 246 -18.95 -12.07 23.58
C SER A 246 -18.44 -13.19 22.67
N THR A 247 -17.35 -13.86 23.06
CA THR A 247 -16.62 -14.77 22.18
C THR A 247 -16.51 -16.17 22.76
N ILE A 248 -16.80 -17.17 21.93
CA ILE A 248 -16.76 -18.58 22.27
C ILE A 248 -15.86 -19.30 21.27
N VAL A 249 -14.95 -20.13 21.78
CA VAL A 249 -14.17 -21.08 20.99
C VAL A 249 -14.73 -22.47 21.22
N LYS A 250 -15.05 -23.19 20.14
CA LYS A 250 -15.54 -24.57 20.19
C LYS A 250 -14.66 -25.45 19.35
N GLU A 251 -14.01 -26.41 20.00
CA GLU A 251 -13.32 -27.50 19.30
C GLU A 251 -14.34 -28.62 19.01
N THR A 252 -14.18 -29.25 17.86
CA THR A 252 -15.01 -30.33 17.33
C THR A 252 -14.10 -31.46 16.86
N ASP A 253 -14.67 -32.63 16.57
CA ASP A 253 -13.89 -33.78 16.09
C ASP A 253 -13.18 -33.54 14.74
N VAL A 254 -13.58 -32.50 14.00
CA VAL A 254 -13.08 -32.18 12.65
C VAL A 254 -12.34 -30.84 12.59
N GLY A 255 -12.14 -30.15 13.72
CA GLY A 255 -11.47 -28.85 13.77
C GLY A 255 -12.03 -27.93 14.84
N PHE A 256 -12.05 -26.62 14.62
CA PHE A 256 -12.61 -25.67 15.57
C PHE A 256 -13.39 -24.53 14.90
N GLU A 257 -14.30 -23.93 15.66
CA GLU A 257 -14.96 -22.68 15.31
C GLU A 257 -14.78 -21.63 16.41
N ILE A 258 -14.67 -20.37 15.98
CA ILE A 258 -14.82 -19.20 16.85
C ILE A 258 -16.09 -18.46 16.44
N ILE A 259 -16.86 -18.06 17.44
CA ILE A 259 -18.03 -17.19 17.28
C ILE A 259 -17.86 -16.02 18.24
N ALA A 260 -17.66 -14.82 17.69
CA ALA A 260 -17.62 -13.56 18.42
C ALA A 260 -18.87 -12.75 18.12
N ASN A 261 -19.62 -12.39 19.15
CA ASN A 261 -20.83 -11.55 19.09
C ASN A 261 -20.54 -10.23 19.79
N LEU A 262 -20.06 -9.24 19.05
CA LEU A 262 -19.61 -7.98 19.62
C LEU A 262 -20.75 -6.95 19.61
N ASP A 263 -21.06 -6.41 20.78
CA ASP A 263 -21.87 -5.20 20.89
C ASP A 263 -20.94 -3.97 20.81
N LEU A 264 -21.03 -3.23 19.69
CA LEU A 264 -20.13 -2.09 19.43
C LEU A 264 -20.42 -0.90 20.34
N THR A 265 -21.49 -0.93 21.14
CA THR A 265 -21.70 0.07 22.21
C THR A 265 -20.77 -0.14 23.40
N LYS A 266 -20.14 -1.32 23.51
CA LYS A 266 -19.21 -1.68 24.59
C LYS A 266 -17.76 -1.78 24.11
N VAL A 267 -17.55 -2.02 22.82
CA VAL A 267 -16.23 -2.28 22.25
C VAL A 267 -15.81 -1.13 21.33
N ASP A 268 -14.68 -0.49 21.63
CA ASP A 268 -14.03 0.45 20.72
C ASP A 268 -13.18 -0.31 19.70
N THR A 269 -13.55 -0.25 18.44
CA THR A 269 -12.81 -0.92 17.36
C THR A 269 -11.51 -0.22 16.99
N TYR A 270 -11.10 0.88 17.62
CA TYR A 270 -9.73 1.39 17.44
C TYR A 270 -8.70 0.64 18.28
N THR A 271 -9.12 0.05 19.39
CA THR A 271 -8.18 -0.51 20.37
C THR A 271 -7.74 -1.93 20.02
N LEU A 272 -8.39 -2.61 19.07
CA LEU A 272 -8.13 -4.03 18.84
C LEU A 272 -6.88 -4.31 17.98
N GLY A 273 -6.17 -3.28 17.48
CA GLY A 273 -4.83 -3.40 16.88
C GLY A 273 -4.68 -4.50 15.81
N ASP A 274 -3.65 -5.33 15.92
CA ASP A 274 -3.36 -6.42 14.97
C ASP A 274 -4.39 -7.55 14.99
N TYR A 275 -5.20 -7.68 16.06
CA TYR A 275 -6.29 -8.68 16.14
C TYR A 275 -7.48 -8.34 15.22
N LEU A 276 -7.45 -7.14 14.63
CA LEU A 276 -8.56 -6.46 13.96
C LEU A 276 -8.44 -6.35 12.46
N VAL A 277 -7.23 -6.38 11.91
CA VAL A 277 -7.06 -5.86 10.56
C VAL A 277 -8.00 -6.63 9.63
N PHE A 278 -8.74 -5.88 8.80
CA PHE A 278 -9.59 -6.32 7.68
C PHE A 278 -11.12 -6.37 7.84
N THR A 279 -11.78 -6.38 9.02
CA THR A 279 -13.23 -6.73 9.05
C THR A 279 -14.18 -6.08 10.06
N TYR A 280 -13.79 -5.38 11.13
CA TYR A 280 -14.78 -4.76 12.04
C TYR A 280 -14.84 -3.25 11.88
N TYR A 281 -16.04 -2.72 11.66
CA TYR A 281 -16.33 -1.30 11.50
C TYR A 281 -16.78 -0.68 12.83
N ARG A 282 -16.81 0.65 12.89
CA ARG A 282 -17.17 1.41 14.09
C ARG A 282 -18.65 1.35 14.39
N LEU A 283 -18.98 1.61 15.65
CA LEU A 283 -20.34 1.94 16.02
C LEU A 283 -20.86 3.08 15.13
N ASP A 284 -22.09 2.92 14.67
CA ASP A 284 -22.81 3.86 13.82
C ASP A 284 -22.25 4.05 12.40
N GLU A 285 -21.43 3.11 11.91
CA GLU A 285 -21.05 3.10 10.50
C GLU A 285 -22.28 2.88 9.59
N ASP A 286 -22.34 3.60 8.48
CA ASP A 286 -23.42 3.51 7.49
C ASP A 286 -23.43 2.11 6.83
N ALA A 287 -24.60 1.49 6.77
CA ALA A 287 -24.77 0.17 6.14
C ALA A 287 -24.34 0.14 4.67
N ARG A 288 -24.54 1.22 3.91
CA ARG A 288 -24.11 1.34 2.50
C ARG A 288 -22.59 1.26 2.40
N LYS A 289 -21.90 1.97 3.28
CA LYS A 289 -20.43 1.93 3.36
C LYS A 289 -19.94 0.53 3.72
N VAL A 290 -20.50 -0.09 4.77
CA VAL A 290 -20.12 -1.45 5.19
C VAL A 290 -20.33 -2.46 4.06
N HIS A 291 -21.49 -2.42 3.40
CA HIS A 291 -21.78 -3.29 2.26
C HIS A 291 -20.76 -3.11 1.13
N TYR A 292 -20.55 -1.87 0.71
CA TYR A 292 -19.66 -1.54 -0.40
C TYR A 292 -18.21 -1.92 -0.10
N GLU A 293 -17.70 -1.53 1.07
CA GLU A 293 -16.33 -1.82 1.47
C GLU A 293 -16.07 -3.32 1.59
N MET A 294 -17.00 -4.09 2.14
CA MET A 294 -16.80 -5.53 2.25
C MET A 294 -16.73 -6.22 0.88
N LYS A 295 -17.55 -5.80 -0.09
CA LYS A 295 -17.44 -6.26 -1.48
C LYS A 295 -16.11 -5.86 -2.11
N ALA A 296 -15.68 -4.61 -1.92
CA ALA A 296 -14.39 -4.10 -2.41
C ALA A 296 -13.18 -4.78 -1.75
N LYS A 297 -13.36 -5.37 -0.56
CA LYS A 297 -12.39 -6.24 0.13
C LYS A 297 -12.47 -7.70 -0.34
N GLY A 298 -13.37 -8.05 -1.26
CA GLY A 298 -13.54 -9.37 -1.84
C GLY A 298 -14.41 -10.34 -1.05
N TYR A 299 -15.33 -9.85 -0.22
CA TYR A 299 -16.35 -10.67 0.42
C TYR A 299 -17.61 -10.80 -0.47
N ASP A 300 -18.23 -11.97 -0.47
CA ASP A 300 -19.59 -12.15 -0.98
C ASP A 300 -20.58 -11.70 0.12
N CYS A 301 -21.30 -10.60 -0.12
CA CYS A 301 -22.22 -9.97 0.84
C CYS A 301 -23.67 -10.03 0.37
N LYS A 302 -24.58 -10.43 1.27
CA LYS A 302 -26.02 -10.59 1.06
C LYS A 302 -26.85 -9.96 2.18
#